data_AF-A0A1V5A0X1-F1
#
_entry.id   AF-A0A1V5A0X1-F1
#
_cell.length_a   1.000
_cell.length_b   1.000
_cell.length_c   1.000
_cell.angle_alpha   90.00
_cell.angle_beta   90.00
_cell.angle_gamma   90.00
#
_symmetry.space_group_name_H-M   'P 1'
#
loop_
_entity.id
_entity.type
_entity.pdbx_description
1 polymer ?
#
loop_
_entity_poly.entity_id
_entity_poly.type
_entity_poly.pdbx_seq_one_letter_code
_entity_poly.pdbx_strand_id
1 'polypeptide(L)'
;MKKELVMVLKKIIGVPDRFLKYCLIGCLSFSTLIFLFVFILNWEDRVLGFKLDGQPAGLYLFAKWLIPAVLAGPLVRYPQYSLHVAAAAACYYGWLLLDSSVTTMMLTHNNGSFPLLPTILFLVVVSYLGVHAIAQRHPFSD
;
A
#
# COMPACT_ATOMS: atom_id res chain seq x y z
N MET A 1 -30.02 -24.72 -7.40
CA MET A 1 -29.07 -24.12 -8.37
C MET A 1 -28.45 -22.80 -7.92
N LYS A 2 -29.23 -21.73 -7.65
CA LYS A 2 -28.68 -20.39 -7.28
C LYS A 2 -27.74 -20.43 -6.06
N LYS A 3 -28.09 -21.18 -5.01
CA LYS A 3 -27.30 -21.29 -3.76
C LYS A 3 -25.97 -22.03 -3.91
N GLU A 4 -25.91 -23.08 -4.73
CA GLU A 4 -24.64 -23.79 -4.99
C GLU A 4 -23.68 -22.92 -5.79
N LEU A 5 -24.18 -22.20 -6.79
CA LEU A 5 -23.36 -21.32 -7.63
C LEU A 5 -22.77 -20.16 -6.81
N VAL A 6 -23.54 -19.62 -5.86
CA VAL A 6 -23.06 -18.64 -4.87
C VAL A 6 -22.00 -19.24 -3.95
N MET A 7 -22.19 -20.48 -3.48
CA MET A 7 -21.24 -21.14 -2.58
C MET A 7 -19.91 -21.44 -3.28
N VAL A 8 -19.96 -21.85 -4.55
CA VAL A 8 -18.79 -22.05 -5.41
C VAL A 8 -18.08 -20.72 -5.69
N LEU A 9 -18.81 -19.65 -6.03
CA LEU A 9 -18.22 -18.32 -6.21
C LEU A 9 -17.52 -17.83 -4.94
N LYS A 10 -18.16 -18.00 -3.77
CA LYS A 10 -17.60 -17.58 -2.48
C LYS A 10 -16.33 -18.34 -2.12
N LYS A 11 -16.26 -19.63 -2.50
CA LYS A 11 -15.06 -20.47 -2.31
C LYS A 11 -13.95 -20.10 -3.30
N ILE A 12 -14.29 -19.81 -4.55
CA ILE A 12 -13.34 -19.38 -5.59
C ILE A 12 -12.77 -17.99 -5.30
N ILE A 13 -13.56 -17.07 -4.75
CA ILE A 13 -13.12 -15.71 -4.39
C ILE A 13 -12.38 -15.69 -3.04
N GLY A 14 -12.76 -16.58 -2.10
CA GLY A 14 -12.17 -16.58 -0.76
C GLY A 14 -10.71 -17.04 -0.69
N VAL A 15 -10.25 -17.85 -1.66
CA VAL A 15 -8.83 -18.28 -1.76
C VAL A 15 -7.91 -17.14 -2.21
N PRO A 16 -8.15 -16.44 -3.34
CA PRO A 16 -7.33 -15.32 -3.77
C PRO A 16 -7.39 -14.14 -2.79
N ASP A 17 -8.53 -13.89 -2.13
CA ASP A 17 -8.64 -12.83 -1.12
C ASP A 17 -7.69 -13.06 0.07
N ARG A 18 -7.62 -14.30 0.59
CA ARG A 18 -6.63 -14.64 1.63
C ARG A 18 -5.19 -14.49 1.15
N PHE A 19 -4.91 -14.92 -0.07
CA PHE A 19 -3.56 -14.80 -0.64
C PHE A 19 -3.15 -13.32 -0.79
N LEU A 20 -4.02 -12.49 -1.35
CA LEU A 20 -3.84 -11.05 -1.48
C LEU A 20 -3.64 -10.39 -0.12
N LYS A 21 -4.40 -10.81 0.90
CA LYS A 21 -4.24 -10.30 2.27
C LYS A 21 -2.84 -10.61 2.83
N TYR A 22 -2.36 -11.85 2.71
CA TYR A 22 -1.01 -12.19 3.17
C TYR A 22 0.08 -11.47 2.38
N CYS A 23 -0.13 -11.30 1.06
CA CYS A 23 0.76 -10.53 0.22
C CYS A 23 0.83 -9.05 0.67
N LEU A 24 -0.33 -8.45 0.98
CA LEU A 24 -0.41 -7.08 1.49
C LEU A 24 0.27 -6.92 2.85
N ILE A 25 0.10 -7.88 3.77
CA ILE A 25 0.82 -7.90 5.06
C ILE A 25 2.33 -7.96 4.82
N GLY A 26 2.77 -8.83 3.91
CA GLY A 26 4.16 -8.94 3.50
C GLY A 26 4.71 -7.62 2.96
N CYS A 27 4.00 -6.99 2.02
CA CYS A 27 4.37 -5.69 1.46
C CYS A 27 4.46 -4.60 2.52
N LEU A 28 3.45 -4.46 3.40
CA LEU A 28 3.45 -3.44 4.46
C LEU A 28 4.59 -3.68 5.46
N SER A 29 4.84 -4.93 5.84
CA SER A 29 5.92 -5.29 6.75
C SER A 29 7.29 -4.99 6.14
N PHE A 30 7.47 -5.36 4.86
CA PHE A 30 8.71 -5.12 4.13
C PHE A 30 8.95 -3.62 3.90
N SER A 31 7.91 -2.86 3.50
CA SER A 31 7.97 -1.40 3.39
C SER A 31 8.34 -0.76 4.72
N THR A 32 7.76 -1.22 5.83
CA THR A 32 8.10 -0.74 7.18
C THR A 32 9.59 -0.95 7.48
N LEU A 33 10.12 -2.15 7.21
CA LEU A 33 11.54 -2.43 7.45
C LEU A 33 12.47 -1.56 6.59
N ILE A 34 12.15 -1.37 5.31
CA ILE A 34 12.95 -0.52 4.41
C ILE A 34 12.92 0.93 4.90
N PHE A 35 11.75 1.50 5.18
CA PHE A 35 11.68 2.89 5.63
C PHE A 35 12.30 3.10 7.01
N LEU A 36 12.22 2.10 7.90
CA LEU A 36 12.95 2.12 9.16
C LEU A 36 14.46 2.13 8.92
N PHE A 37 14.95 1.28 8.02
CA PHE A 37 16.37 1.21 7.68
C PHE A 37 16.88 2.54 7.09
N VAL A 38 16.15 3.11 6.13
CA VAL A 38 16.50 4.43 5.54
C VAL A 38 16.41 5.55 6.58
N PHE A 39 15.45 5.48 7.50
CA PHE A 39 15.37 6.41 8.62
C PHE A 39 16.56 6.30 9.57
N ILE A 40 17.00 5.07 9.90
CA ILE A 40 18.19 4.83 10.73
C ILE A 40 19.44 5.38 10.04
N LEU A 41 19.61 5.14 8.72
CA LEU A 41 20.72 5.72 7.97
C LEU A 41 20.69 7.25 8.00
N ASN A 42 19.53 7.88 7.75
CA ASN A 42 19.42 9.34 7.81
C ASN A 42 19.73 9.90 9.21
N TRP A 43 19.31 9.18 10.25
CA TRP A 43 19.62 9.51 11.64
C TRP A 43 21.11 9.36 11.92
N GLU A 44 21.72 8.26 11.49
CA GLU A 44 23.16 7.98 11.63
C GLU A 44 23.98 9.05 10.90
N ASP A 45 23.62 9.39 9.67
CA ASP A 45 24.25 10.45 8.86
C ASP A 45 24.17 11.82 9.55
N ARG A 46 23.05 12.11 10.22
CA ARG A 46 22.92 13.32 11.05
C ARG A 46 23.86 13.29 12.27
N VAL A 47 24.03 12.12 12.90
CA VAL A 47 24.88 11.95 14.09
C VAL A 47 26.37 11.92 13.73
N LEU A 48 26.73 11.35 12.57
CA LEU A 48 28.10 11.18 12.08
C LEU A 48 28.57 12.32 11.15
N GLY A 49 27.69 13.25 10.76
CA GLY A 49 28.05 14.52 10.13
C GLY A 49 28.08 14.54 8.60
N PHE A 50 27.67 13.46 7.92
CA PHE A 50 27.55 13.43 6.46
C PHE A 50 26.10 13.79 6.09
N LYS A 51 25.87 15.00 5.54
CA LYS A 51 24.53 15.54 5.32
C LYS A 51 23.73 14.74 4.29
N LEU A 52 22.77 13.93 4.76
CA LEU A 52 21.57 13.56 4.01
C LEU A 52 20.41 14.44 4.50
N ASP A 53 20.20 15.58 3.83
CA ASP A 53 19.04 16.49 3.86
C ASP A 53 18.45 17.00 5.20
N GLY A 54 19.09 16.72 6.34
CA GLY A 54 18.80 17.33 7.63
C GLY A 54 17.48 16.89 8.31
N GLN A 55 17.11 17.60 9.38
CA GLN A 55 15.96 17.31 10.24
C GLN A 55 14.58 17.17 9.53
N PRO A 56 14.25 17.92 8.45
CA PRO A 56 12.97 17.73 7.75
C PRO A 56 12.89 16.40 6.98
N ALA A 57 14.00 15.92 6.41
CA ALA A 57 14.03 14.63 5.71
C ALA A 57 13.81 13.46 6.69
N GLY A 58 14.40 13.53 7.89
CA GLY A 58 14.18 12.54 8.94
C GLY A 58 12.72 12.46 9.39
N LEU A 59 12.03 13.60 9.57
CA LEU A 59 10.59 13.65 9.89
C LEU A 59 9.74 13.04 8.79
N TYR A 60 10.09 13.29 7.52
CA TYR A 60 9.40 12.72 6.37
C TYR A 60 9.56 11.20 6.29
N LEU A 61 10.78 10.69 6.50
CA LEU A 61 11.08 9.26 6.54
C LEU A 61 10.40 8.57 7.73
N PHE A 62 10.35 9.24 8.88
CA PHE A 62 9.61 8.75 10.05
C PHE A 62 8.12 8.59 9.75
N ALA A 63 7.49 9.56 9.09
CA ALA A 63 6.09 9.45 8.67
C ALA A 63 5.89 8.30 7.67
N LYS A 64 6.78 8.16 6.67
CA LYS A 64 6.78 7.04 5.70
C LYS A 64 6.98 5.68 6.37
N TRP A 65 7.70 5.62 7.47
CA TRP A 65 7.82 4.40 8.26
C TRP A 65 6.57 4.11 9.11
N LEU A 66 6.02 5.15 9.75
CA LEU A 66 4.93 5.00 10.72
C LEU A 66 3.62 4.54 10.06
N ILE A 67 3.28 5.08 8.89
CA ILE A 67 2.02 4.76 8.19
C ILE A 67 1.89 3.25 7.88
N PRO A 68 2.86 2.58 7.21
CA PRO A 68 2.76 1.14 6.93
C PRO A 68 2.83 0.30 8.21
N ALA A 69 3.56 0.73 9.24
CA ALA A 69 3.60 0.04 10.54
C ALA A 69 2.22 0.04 11.22
N VAL A 70 1.56 1.21 11.23
CA VAL A 70 0.21 1.38 11.80
C VAL A 70 -0.85 0.68 10.96
N LEU A 71 -0.67 0.51 9.64
CA LEU A 71 -1.58 -0.24 8.79
C LEU A 71 -1.38 -1.77 8.90
N ALA A 72 -0.16 -2.24 9.14
CA ALA A 72 0.14 -3.66 9.30
C ALA A 72 -0.51 -4.26 10.57
N GLY A 73 -0.49 -3.52 11.69
CA GLY A 73 -1.04 -3.99 12.97
C GLY A 73 -2.53 -4.39 12.92
N PRO A 74 -3.44 -3.50 12.48
CA PRO A 74 -4.86 -3.79 12.33
C PRO A 74 -5.15 -4.89 11.31
N LEU A 75 -4.37 -5.01 10.24
CA LEU A 75 -4.56 -6.05 9.21
C LEU A 75 -4.34 -7.46 9.76
N VAL A 76 -3.42 -7.60 10.72
CA VAL A 76 -3.13 -8.85 11.45
C VAL A 76 -4.12 -9.08 12.58
N ARG A 77 -4.39 -8.05 13.39
CA ARG A 77 -5.20 -8.16 14.62
C ARG A 77 -6.71 -8.24 14.34
N TYR A 78 -7.21 -7.54 13.33
CA TYR A 78 -8.64 -7.39 13.04
C TYR A 78 -8.97 -7.75 11.59
N PRO A 79 -9.21 -9.03 11.28
CA PRO A 79 -9.57 -9.47 9.93
C PRO A 79 -10.89 -8.88 9.42
N GLN A 80 -11.77 -8.41 10.31
CA GLN A 80 -13.06 -7.81 9.99
C GLN A 80 -12.96 -6.45 9.28
N TYR A 81 -11.85 -5.72 9.46
CA TYR A 81 -11.64 -4.41 8.80
C TYR A 81 -10.70 -4.49 7.58
N SER A 82 -10.44 -5.69 7.05
CA SER A 82 -9.44 -5.89 5.99
C SER A 82 -9.66 -5.01 4.76
N LEU A 83 -10.93 -4.77 4.37
CA LEU A 83 -11.25 -3.95 3.21
C LEU A 83 -10.91 -2.46 3.43
N HIS A 84 -11.20 -1.93 4.63
CA HIS A 84 -10.88 -0.54 4.96
C HIS A 84 -9.36 -0.33 5.05
N VAL A 85 -8.65 -1.30 5.63
CA VAL A 85 -7.18 -1.26 5.73
C VAL A 85 -6.54 -1.45 4.35
N ALA A 86 -7.11 -2.29 3.49
CA ALA A 86 -6.66 -2.44 2.10
C ALA A 86 -6.88 -1.17 1.27
N ALA A 87 -8.01 -0.49 1.46
CA ALA A 87 -8.27 0.81 0.83
C ALA A 87 -7.26 1.86 1.30
N ALA A 88 -6.99 1.93 2.61
CA ALA A 88 -5.99 2.84 3.17
C ALA A 88 -4.57 2.51 2.67
N ALA A 89 -4.22 1.24 2.55
CA ALA A 89 -2.95 0.80 1.98
C ALA A 89 -2.83 1.16 0.49
N ALA A 90 -3.91 1.01 -0.29
CA ALA A 90 -3.95 1.48 -1.66
C ALA A 90 -3.73 3.01 -1.72
N CYS A 91 -4.43 3.81 -0.91
CA CYS A 91 -4.17 5.25 -0.85
C CYS A 91 -2.71 5.58 -0.50
N TYR A 92 -2.13 4.86 0.47
CA TYR A 92 -0.73 5.03 0.87
C TYR A 92 0.26 4.71 -0.26
N TYR A 93 0.10 3.57 -0.92
CA TYR A 93 0.96 3.19 -2.05
C TYR A 93 0.74 4.11 -3.26
N GLY A 94 -0.49 4.57 -3.51
CA GLY A 94 -0.78 5.57 -4.54
C GLY A 94 -0.09 6.91 -4.27
N TRP A 95 -0.11 7.36 -3.02
CA TRP A 95 0.65 8.55 -2.60
C TRP A 95 2.16 8.37 -2.81
N LEU A 96 2.73 7.22 -2.41
CA LEU A 96 4.14 6.88 -2.65
C LEU A 96 4.52 6.89 -4.13
N LEU A 97 3.63 6.42 -5.00
CA LEU A 97 3.84 6.46 -6.45
C LEU A 97 3.88 7.89 -6.97
N LEU A 98 2.95 8.75 -6.55
CA LEU A 98 2.95 10.16 -6.94
C LEU A 98 4.20 10.89 -6.45
N ASP A 99 4.58 10.68 -5.19
CA ASP A 99 5.79 11.25 -4.59
C ASP A 99 7.06 10.84 -5.34
N SER A 100 7.16 9.55 -5.70
CA SER A 100 8.27 9.02 -6.49
C SER A 100 8.29 9.58 -7.93
N SER A 101 7.13 9.69 -8.57
CA SER A 101 7.00 10.30 -9.90
C SER A 101 7.42 11.77 -9.91
N VAL A 102 6.97 12.56 -8.92
CA VAL A 102 7.34 13.98 -8.79
C VAL A 102 8.86 14.11 -8.60
N THR A 103 9.44 13.29 -7.71
CA THR A 103 10.89 13.27 -7.47
C THR A 103 11.66 12.94 -8.75
N THR A 104 11.19 11.95 -9.51
CA THR A 104 11.82 11.53 -10.78
C THR A 104 11.73 12.64 -11.84
N MET A 105 10.61 13.35 -11.93
CA MET A 105 10.45 14.48 -12.85
C MET A 105 11.38 15.65 -12.51
N MET A 106 11.54 15.96 -11.21
CA MET A 106 12.45 17.02 -10.75
C MET A 106 13.91 16.68 -11.03
N LEU A 107 14.33 15.43 -10.79
CA LEU A 107 15.71 14.99 -11.03
C LEU A 107 16.06 14.91 -12.51
N THR A 108 15.08 14.66 -13.38
CA THR A 108 15.29 14.45 -14.82
C THR A 108 14.98 15.71 -15.65
N HIS A 109 14.87 16.89 -15.05
CA HIS A 109 14.57 18.15 -15.77
C HIS A 109 13.36 18.03 -16.72
N ASN A 110 12.29 17.35 -16.28
CA ASN A 110 11.05 17.14 -17.05
C ASN A 110 11.17 16.21 -18.27
N ASN A 111 12.32 15.55 -18.49
CA ASN A 111 12.50 14.50 -19.51
C ASN A 111 12.25 13.08 -18.98
N GLY A 112 11.97 12.95 -17.67
CA GLY A 112 11.73 11.66 -17.02
C GLY A 112 10.35 11.11 -17.38
N SER A 113 10.31 9.97 -18.05
CA SER A 113 9.06 9.24 -18.30
C SER A 113 8.38 8.89 -16.99
N PHE A 114 7.09 9.19 -16.89
CA PHE A 114 6.26 8.75 -15.77
C PHE A 114 6.35 7.23 -15.63
N PRO A 115 6.45 6.67 -14.41
CA PRO A 115 6.56 5.24 -14.23
C PRO A 115 5.22 4.54 -14.58
N LEU A 116 5.06 4.21 -15.87
CA LEU A 116 3.84 3.66 -16.45
C LEU A 116 3.42 2.33 -15.81
N LEU A 117 4.38 1.42 -15.61
CA LEU A 117 4.11 0.09 -15.09
C LEU A 117 3.45 0.12 -13.69
N PRO A 118 4.02 0.78 -12.66
CA PRO A 118 3.37 0.83 -11.36
C PRO A 118 2.07 1.65 -11.37
N THR A 119 1.92 2.62 -12.29
CA THR A 119 0.66 3.34 -12.47
C THR A 119 -0.46 2.43 -12.97
N ILE A 120 -0.17 1.58 -13.96
CA ILE A 120 -1.13 0.59 -14.48
C ILE A 120 -1.50 -0.42 -13.38
N LEU A 121 -0.51 -0.94 -12.65
CA LEU A 121 -0.75 -1.86 -11.54
C LEU A 121 -1.61 -1.21 -10.43
N PHE A 122 -1.38 0.07 -10.14
CA PHE A 122 -2.18 0.83 -9.19
C PHE A 122 -3.64 0.96 -9.64
N LEU A 123 -3.88 1.28 -10.92
CA LEU A 123 -5.23 1.34 -11.47
C LEU A 123 -5.96 -0.01 -11.42
N VAL A 124 -5.25 -1.12 -11.66
CA VAL A 124 -5.79 -2.48 -11.51
C VAL A 124 -6.19 -2.76 -10.06
N VAL A 125 -5.37 -2.37 -9.09
CA VAL A 125 -5.69 -2.54 -7.66
C VAL A 125 -6.90 -1.69 -7.25
N VAL A 126 -6.96 -0.42 -7.65
CA VAL A 126 -8.08 0.47 -7.33
C VAL A 126 -9.39 -0.02 -7.95
N SER A 127 -9.36 -0.45 -9.21
CA SER A 127 -10.54 -1.00 -9.89
C SER A 127 -11.01 -2.31 -9.23
N TYR A 128 -10.10 -3.22 -8.89
CA TYR A 128 -10.44 -4.44 -8.13
C TYR A 128 -11.09 -4.12 -6.77
N LEU A 129 -10.53 -3.15 -6.04
CA LEU A 129 -11.04 -2.74 -4.72
C LEU A 129 -12.41 -2.07 -4.83
N GLY A 130 -12.64 -1.28 -5.89
CA GLY A 130 -13.93 -0.69 -6.21
C GLY A 130 -14.99 -1.75 -6.52
N VAL A 131 -14.68 -2.75 -7.35
CA VAL A 131 -15.58 -3.86 -7.66
C VAL A 131 -15.93 -4.66 -6.39
N HIS A 132 -14.94 -4.95 -5.54
CA HIS A 132 -15.16 -5.67 -4.27
C HIS A 132 -16.04 -4.86 -3.30
N ALA A 133 -15.80 -3.54 -3.19
CA ALA A 133 -16.62 -2.66 -2.35
C ALA A 133 -18.08 -2.56 -2.83
N ILE A 134 -18.31 -2.51 -4.15
CA ILE A 134 -19.66 -2.51 -4.74
C ILE A 134 -20.34 -3.87 -4.52
N ALA A 135 -19.61 -4.97 -4.72
CA ALA A 135 -20.13 -6.33 -4.50
C ALA A 135 -20.49 -6.59 -3.03
N GLN A 136 -19.80 -5.97 -2.07
CA GLN A 136 -20.15 -6.04 -0.64
C GLN A 136 -21.35 -5.15 -0.25
N ARG A 137 -21.57 -4.03 -0.95
CA ARG A 137 -22.74 -3.15 -0.73
C ARG A 137 -24.04 -3.69 -1.33
N HIS A 138 -23.96 -4.58 -2.32
CA HIS A 138 -25.09 -5.36 -2.81
C HIS A 138 -25.00 -6.80 -2.28
N PRO A 139 -25.30 -7.08 -0.99
CA PRO A 139 -25.90 -8.37 -0.72
C PRO A 139 -27.16 -8.39 -1.57
N PHE A 140 -27.28 -9.38 -2.46
CA PHE A 140 -28.49 -9.63 -3.24
C PHE A 140 -29.72 -9.24 -2.41
N SER A 141 -30.39 -8.15 -2.81
CA SER A 141 -31.76 -7.91 -2.43
C SER A 141 -32.52 -9.10 -2.98
N ASP A 142 -32.81 -10.05 -2.09
CA ASP A 142 -34.04 -10.82 -2.18
C ASP A 142 -35.24 -9.85 -2.08
#